data_AF-A0A3D4YMU4-F1
#
_entry.id   AF-A0A3D4YMU4-F1
#
_cell.length_a   1.000
_cell.length_b   1.000
_cell.length_c   1.000
_cell.angle_alpha   90.00
_cell.angle_beta   90.00
_cell.angle_gamma   90.00
#
_symmetry.space_group_name_H-M   'P 1'
#
loop_
_entity.id
_entity.type
_entity.pdbx_description
1 polymer ?
#
loop_
_entity_poly.entity_id
_entity_poly.type
_entity_poly.pdbx_seq_one_letter_code
_entity_poly.pdbx_strand_id
1 'polypeptide(L)'
;MNLLPFVGDARNPAIRPVDAVLIDVPCTGTGTFRRHPDARWRIKVSDIAVMSALQKLILRAAAKVVRPDGLLIYSTCSLEPEENDAQIDSFLSDNLNWILEPPPEGSVPPELLDGGRLRVLPHRHGTDGAFAARLRRVS
;
A
#
# COMPACT_ATOMS: atom_id res chain seq x y z
N MET A 1 6.36 13.08 -23.28
CA MET A 1 5.43 12.54 -22.26
C MET A 1 5.80 11.07 -22.06
N ASN A 2 6.35 10.71 -20.90
CA ASN A 2 6.88 9.35 -20.63
C ASN A 2 5.83 8.44 -19.95
N LEU A 3 4.57 8.55 -20.38
CA LEU A 3 3.46 7.81 -19.81
C LEU A 3 2.90 6.86 -20.88
N LEU A 4 2.93 5.56 -20.57
CA LEU A 4 2.39 4.50 -21.42
C LEU A 4 1.23 3.83 -20.69
N PRO A 5 -0.03 4.21 -20.99
CA PRO A 5 -1.18 3.59 -20.36
C PRO A 5 -1.35 2.17 -20.90
N PHE A 6 -1.66 1.24 -20.00
CA PHE A 6 -1.90 -0.15 -20.34
C PHE A 6 -3.06 -0.70 -19.48
N VAL A 7 -3.91 -1.52 -20.09
CA VAL A 7 -5.01 -2.19 -19.41
C VAL A 7 -4.61 -3.65 -19.16
N GLY A 8 -4.57 -4.04 -17.88
CA GLY A 8 -4.26 -5.41 -17.50
C GLY A 8 -4.61 -5.70 -16.05
N ASP A 9 -4.39 -6.95 -15.65
CA ASP A 9 -4.62 -7.40 -14.28
C ASP A 9 -3.36 -7.17 -13.44
N ALA A 10 -3.47 -6.37 -12.37
CA ALA A 10 -2.35 -6.08 -11.47
C ALA A 10 -1.84 -7.34 -10.73
N ARG A 11 -2.61 -8.43 -10.69
CA ARG A 11 -2.18 -9.74 -10.18
C ARG A 11 -1.21 -10.47 -11.13
N ASN A 12 -1.12 -10.01 -12.38
CA ASN A 12 -0.20 -10.51 -13.40
C ASN A 12 0.39 -9.35 -14.22
N PRO A 13 1.29 -8.54 -13.62
CA PRO A 13 1.82 -7.35 -14.24
C PRO A 13 2.69 -7.73 -15.45
N ALA A 14 2.19 -7.47 -16.65
CA ALA A 14 2.85 -7.75 -17.93
C ALA A 14 3.89 -6.68 -18.30
N ILE A 15 4.75 -6.33 -17.34
CA ILE A 15 5.81 -5.33 -17.52
C ILE A 15 7.18 -5.94 -17.24
N ARG A 16 8.22 -5.39 -17.87
CA ARG A 16 9.60 -5.76 -17.56
C ARG A 16 9.97 -5.25 -16.17
N PRO A 17 10.96 -5.86 -15.49
CA PRO A 17 11.42 -5.35 -14.21
C PRO A 17 11.83 -3.88 -14.26
N VAL A 18 11.42 -3.12 -13.25
CA VAL A 18 11.67 -1.67 -13.10
C VAL A 18 12.34 -1.35 -11.76
N ASP A 19 12.89 -0.15 -11.66
CA ASP A 19 13.64 0.31 -10.48
C ASP A 19 12.72 0.71 -9.31
N ALA A 20 11.48 1.12 -9.60
CA ALA A 20 10.48 1.46 -8.59
C ALA A 20 9.07 1.10 -9.06
N VAL A 21 8.25 0.61 -8.13
CA VAL A 21 6.83 0.32 -8.32
C VAL A 21 6.04 0.99 -7.20
N LEU A 22 4.97 1.69 -7.57
CA LEU A 22 3.94 2.17 -6.63
C LEU A 22 2.66 1.39 -6.91
N ILE A 23 2.10 0.78 -5.88
CA ILE A 23 0.77 0.16 -5.92
C ILE A 23 -0.16 0.89 -4.94
N ASP A 24 -1.10 1.64 -5.51
CA ASP A 24 -2.29 2.09 -4.79
C ASP A 24 -3.36 1.01 -4.95
N VAL A 25 -3.45 0.13 -3.96
CA VAL A 25 -4.23 -1.10 -4.09
C VAL A 25 -5.71 -0.85 -3.78
N PRO A 26 -6.64 -1.59 -4.43
CA PRO A 26 -8.04 -1.57 -4.05
C PRO A 26 -8.21 -1.93 -2.57
N CYS A 27 -8.96 -1.10 -1.84
CA CYS A 27 -9.21 -1.28 -0.41
C CYS A 27 -10.64 -0.91 -0.05
N THR A 28 -11.05 -1.17 1.19
CA THR A 28 -12.39 -0.81 1.67
C THR A 28 -12.61 0.70 1.75
N GLY A 29 -11.54 1.49 1.86
CA GLY A 29 -11.61 2.95 1.84
C GLY A 29 -12.17 3.56 3.14
N THR A 30 -12.05 2.88 4.28
CA THR A 30 -12.57 3.36 5.58
C THR A 30 -11.96 4.70 6.03
N GLY A 31 -10.80 5.08 5.49
CA GLY A 31 -10.19 6.39 5.70
C GLY A 31 -10.94 7.55 5.01
N THR A 32 -11.81 7.25 4.05
CA THR A 32 -12.47 8.27 3.20
C THR A 32 -13.86 8.69 3.70
N PHE A 33 -14.32 8.19 4.86
CA PHE A 33 -15.67 8.48 5.39
C PHE A 33 -15.98 9.96 5.56
N ARG A 34 -14.98 10.82 5.69
CA ARG A 34 -15.18 12.27 5.73
C ARG A 34 -15.76 12.81 4.42
N ARG A 35 -15.29 12.31 3.26
CA ARG A 35 -15.81 12.66 1.92
C ARG A 35 -16.97 11.76 1.49
N HIS A 36 -17.03 10.54 2.00
CA HIS A 36 -18.05 9.53 1.66
C HIS A 36 -18.74 8.98 2.92
N PRO A 37 -19.54 9.80 3.63
CA PRO A 37 -20.08 9.45 4.94
C PRO A 37 -21.08 8.29 4.92
N ASP A 38 -21.68 8.01 3.76
CA ASP A 38 -22.61 6.90 3.59
C ASP A 38 -21.89 5.55 3.44
N ALA A 39 -20.61 5.53 3.07
CA ALA A 39 -19.82 4.31 2.94
C ALA A 39 -19.72 3.53 4.27
N ARG A 40 -19.75 4.22 5.41
CA ARG A 40 -19.73 3.59 6.75
C ARG A 40 -20.88 2.62 7.01
N TRP A 41 -22.00 2.77 6.29
CA TRP A 41 -23.18 1.91 6.41
C TRP A 41 -23.20 0.79 5.36
N ARG A 42 -22.35 0.90 4.34
CA ARG A 42 -22.32 -0.01 3.19
C ARG A 42 -21.24 -1.07 3.33
N ILE A 43 -20.10 -0.72 3.95
CA ILE A 43 -18.96 -1.63 4.18
C ILE A 43 -19.31 -2.67 5.23
N LYS A 44 -18.96 -3.93 4.94
CA LYS A 44 -19.08 -5.08 5.84
C LYS A 44 -17.70 -5.62 6.18
N VAL A 45 -17.59 -6.31 7.30
CA VAL A 45 -16.35 -7.00 7.71
C VAL A 45 -15.88 -8.00 6.64
N SER A 46 -16.82 -8.64 5.91
CA SER A 46 -16.49 -9.51 4.78
C SER A 46 -15.73 -8.79 3.66
N ASP A 47 -16.00 -7.49 3.45
CA ASP A 47 -15.36 -6.71 2.40
C ASP A 47 -13.89 -6.49 2.72
N ILE A 48 -13.54 -6.29 3.99
CA ILE A 48 -12.15 -6.20 4.47
C ILE A 48 -11.40 -7.48 4.11
N ALA A 49 -11.96 -8.65 4.45
CA ALA A 49 -11.32 -9.93 4.16
C ALA A 49 -11.10 -10.16 2.64
N VAL A 50 -12.09 -9.80 1.81
CA VAL A 50 -12.00 -9.91 0.34
C VAL A 50 -10.93 -8.96 -0.20
N MET A 51 -10.90 -7.71 0.26
CA MET A 51 -9.90 -6.72 -0.17
C MET A 51 -8.50 -7.10 0.29
N SER A 52 -8.29 -7.45 1.56
CA SER A 52 -7.01 -7.92 2.09
C SER A 52 -6.46 -9.12 1.32
N ALA A 53 -7.31 -10.06 0.89
CA ALA A 53 -6.90 -11.18 0.06
C ALA A 53 -6.43 -10.75 -1.33
N LEU A 54 -7.15 -9.82 -1.97
CA LEU A 54 -6.77 -9.26 -3.27
C LEU A 54 -5.48 -8.44 -3.18
N GLN A 55 -5.32 -7.61 -2.15
CA GLN A 55 -4.14 -6.80 -1.89
C GLN A 55 -2.89 -7.68 -1.76
N LYS A 56 -2.99 -8.80 -1.03
CA LYS A 56 -1.90 -9.77 -0.90
C LYS A 56 -1.44 -10.33 -2.25
N LEU A 57 -2.38 -10.60 -3.17
CA LEU A 57 -2.07 -11.06 -4.51
C LEU A 57 -1.36 -9.97 -5.33
N ILE A 58 -1.86 -8.73 -5.28
CA ILE A 58 -1.28 -7.59 -6.01
C ILE A 58 0.12 -7.28 -5.48
N LEU A 59 0.31 -7.21 -4.16
CA LEU A 59 1.60 -6.93 -3.52
C LEU A 59 2.66 -7.96 -3.92
N ARG A 60 2.31 -9.25 -3.89
CA ARG A 60 3.20 -10.34 -4.33
C ARG A 60 3.50 -10.28 -5.83
N ALA A 61 2.53 -9.88 -6.65
CA ALA A 61 2.74 -9.75 -8.09
C ALA A 61 3.64 -8.56 -8.43
N ALA A 62 3.42 -7.42 -7.78
CA ALA A 62 4.23 -6.21 -7.92
C ALA A 62 5.70 -6.46 -7.51
N ALA A 63 5.93 -7.18 -6.42
CA ALA A 63 7.27 -7.53 -5.96
C ALA A 63 8.10 -8.29 -7.03
N LYS A 64 7.47 -9.08 -7.91
CA LYS A 64 8.17 -9.84 -8.96
C LYS A 64 8.78 -8.97 -10.05
N VAL A 65 8.22 -7.78 -10.27
CA VAL A 65 8.66 -6.84 -11.31
C VAL A 65 9.54 -5.71 -10.76
N VAL A 66 9.95 -5.81 -9.50
CA VAL A 66 10.92 -4.87 -8.90
C VAL A 66 12.32 -5.46 -9.04
N ARG A 67 13.26 -4.71 -9.61
CA ARG A 67 14.66 -5.13 -9.75
C ARG A 67 15.35 -5.29 -8.39
N PRO A 68 16.48 -6.03 -8.33
CA PRO A 68 17.50 -5.85 -7.30
C PRO A 68 17.73 -4.38 -6.94
N ASP A 69 17.84 -4.11 -5.65
CA ASP A 69 17.95 -2.75 -5.10
C ASP A 69 16.79 -1.81 -5.46
N GLY A 70 15.68 -2.32 -6.01
CA GLY A 70 14.52 -1.54 -6.40
C GLY A 70 13.55 -1.28 -5.25
N LEU A 71 12.61 -0.36 -5.49
CA LEU A 71 11.59 0.04 -4.52
C LEU A 71 10.21 -0.51 -4.84
N LEU A 72 9.46 -0.85 -3.80
CA LEU A 72 8.03 -1.10 -3.84
C LEU A 72 7.34 -0.23 -2.80
N ILE A 73 6.43 0.63 -3.24
CA ILE A 73 5.59 1.44 -2.38
C ILE A 73 4.19 0.85 -2.41
N TYR A 74 3.70 0.44 -1.26
CA TYR A 74 2.33 -0.01 -1.04
C TYR A 74 1.52 1.13 -0.42
N SER A 75 0.33 1.42 -0.93
CA SER A 75 -0.58 2.39 -0.32
C SER A 75 -2.04 1.97 -0.36
N THR A 76 -2.80 2.45 0.63
CA THR A 76 -4.26 2.33 0.69
C THR A 76 -4.88 3.64 1.21
N CYS A 77 -6.20 3.79 1.03
CA CYS A 77 -7.01 4.78 1.75
C CYS A 77 -7.88 4.14 2.85
N SER A 78 -7.46 2.99 3.38
CA SER A 78 -8.10 2.28 4.47
C SER A 78 -7.43 2.58 5.81
N LEU A 79 -8.21 2.54 6.89
CA LEU A 79 -7.71 2.59 8.27
C LEU A 79 -7.56 1.19 8.89
N GLU A 80 -8.01 0.14 8.21
CA GLU A 80 -8.06 -1.21 8.76
C GLU A 80 -6.66 -1.86 8.79
N PRO A 81 -6.20 -2.41 9.93
CA PRO A 81 -4.90 -3.08 10.04
C PRO A 81 -4.72 -4.26 9.07
N GLU A 82 -5.80 -4.98 8.76
CA GLU A 82 -5.83 -6.12 7.83
C GLU A 82 -5.48 -5.72 6.39
N GLU A 83 -5.69 -4.46 6.04
CA GLU A 83 -5.36 -3.88 4.74
C GLU A 83 -4.03 -3.12 4.75
N ASN A 84 -3.39 -2.98 5.91
CA ASN A 84 -2.24 -2.12 6.13
C ASN A 84 -1.09 -2.91 6.76
N ASP A 85 -0.89 -2.80 8.07
CA ASP A 85 0.22 -3.41 8.79
C ASP A 85 0.29 -4.93 8.58
N ALA A 86 -0.85 -5.63 8.61
CA ALA A 86 -0.87 -7.08 8.41
C ALA A 86 -0.40 -7.50 7.01
N GLN A 87 -0.65 -6.68 5.98
CA GLN A 87 -0.16 -6.94 4.62
C GLN A 87 1.36 -6.82 4.55
N ILE A 88 1.90 -5.75 5.16
CA ILE A 88 3.34 -5.48 5.15
C ILE A 88 4.09 -6.50 6.00
N ASP A 89 3.60 -6.79 7.20
CA ASP A 89 4.24 -7.73 8.12
C ASP A 89 4.23 -9.15 7.56
N SER A 90 3.09 -9.62 7.00
CA SER A 90 3.01 -10.92 6.33
C SER A 90 3.90 -10.98 5.08
N PHE A 91 4.02 -9.89 4.33
CA PHE A 91 4.89 -9.86 3.16
C PHE A 91 6.37 -9.97 3.56
N LEU A 92 6.81 -9.19 4.54
CA LEU A 92 8.19 -9.20 5.01
C LEU A 92 8.56 -10.52 5.69
N SER A 93 7.64 -11.16 6.42
CA SER A 93 7.90 -12.49 6.98
C SER A 93 8.05 -13.57 5.90
N ASP A 94 7.30 -13.46 4.80
CA ASP A 94 7.29 -14.43 3.71
C ASP A 94 8.44 -14.21 2.71
N ASN A 95 9.08 -13.03 2.70
CA ASN A 95 10.04 -12.63 1.68
C ASN A 95 11.29 -11.99 2.29
N LEU A 96 12.26 -12.82 2.69
CA LEU A 96 13.47 -12.41 3.42
C LEU A 96 14.42 -11.48 2.64
N ASN A 97 14.26 -11.38 1.33
CA ASN A 97 15.00 -10.45 0.47
C ASN A 97 14.31 -9.08 0.36
N TRP A 98 13.40 -8.76 1.28
CA TRP A 98 12.76 -7.46 1.37
C TRP A 98 12.89 -6.89 2.77
N ILE A 99 13.06 -5.57 2.84
CA ILE A 99 13.07 -4.83 4.11
C ILE A 99 12.11 -3.65 4.03
N LEU A 100 11.60 -3.23 5.18
CA LEU A 100 10.98 -1.92 5.33
C LEU A 100 12.09 -0.86 5.23
N GLU A 101 11.97 0.06 4.27
CA GLU A 101 12.89 1.20 4.13
C GLU A 101 12.09 2.49 4.31
N PRO A 102 12.10 3.08 5.53
CA PRO A 102 11.40 4.33 5.81
C PRO A 102 11.70 5.40 4.76
N PRO A 103 10.76 6.33 4.50
CA PRO A 103 11.00 7.39 3.54
C PRO A 103 12.21 8.25 3.97
N PRO A 104 12.98 8.83 3.03
CA PRO A 104 14.11 9.70 3.35
C PRO A 104 13.72 10.81 4.31
N GLU A 105 14.64 11.21 5.19
CA GLU A 105 14.42 12.30 6.13
C GLU A 105 13.94 13.57 5.41
N GLY A 106 12.92 14.22 5.97
CA GLY A 106 12.31 15.44 5.41
C GLY A 106 11.36 15.22 4.23
N SER A 107 11.23 13.99 3.68
CA SER A 107 10.29 13.72 2.58
C SER A 107 8.85 13.51 3.05
N VAL A 108 8.66 13.09 4.30
CA VAL A 108 7.36 12.96 4.95
C VAL A 108 7.45 13.65 6.32
N PRO A 109 6.46 14.47 6.71
CA PRO A 109 6.42 15.05 8.04
C PRO A 109 6.49 13.98 9.14
N PRO A 110 7.35 14.12 10.17
CA PRO A 110 7.54 13.10 11.20
C PRO A 110 6.25 12.69 11.93
N GLU A 111 5.30 13.60 12.08
CA GLU A 111 4.00 13.36 12.70
C GLU A 111 3.09 12.40 11.90
N LEU A 112 3.37 12.23 10.61
CA LEU A 112 2.70 11.28 9.73
C LEU A 112 3.42 9.93 9.66
N LEU A 113 4.56 9.77 10.37
CA LEU A 113 5.31 8.53 10.40
C LEU A 113 5.05 7.76 11.68
N ASP A 114 4.67 6.50 11.51
CA ASP A 114 4.41 5.54 12.57
C ASP A 114 5.14 4.23 12.25
N GLY A 115 6.17 3.89 13.03
CA GLY A 115 7.02 2.72 12.76
C GLY A 115 7.71 2.72 11.39
N GLY A 116 8.04 3.91 10.84
CA GLY A 116 8.64 4.03 9.51
C GLY A 116 7.65 3.92 8.34
N ARG A 117 6.35 3.85 8.63
CA ARG A 117 5.25 3.82 7.66
C ARG A 117 4.50 5.14 7.71
N LEU A 118 3.98 5.58 6.57
CA LEU A 118 3.09 6.74 6.52
C LEU A 118 1.71 6.32 7.04
N ARG A 119 1.19 7.07 8.01
CA ARG A 119 -0.15 6.90 8.55
C ARG A 119 -0.83 8.25 8.73
N VAL A 120 -1.85 8.49 7.92
CA VAL A 120 -2.70 9.68 8.02
C VAL A 120 -4.01 9.29 8.68
N LEU A 121 -4.35 9.93 9.80
CA LEU A 121 -5.56 9.67 10.57
C LEU A 121 -6.48 10.89 10.52
N PRO A 122 -7.76 10.74 10.12
CA PRO A 122 -8.67 11.88 9.99
C PRO A 122 -8.82 12.72 11.25
N HIS A 123 -8.92 12.06 12.41
CA HIS A 123 -9.10 12.72 13.70
C HIS A 123 -7.86 13.49 14.19
N ARG A 124 -6.67 13.22 13.63
CA ARG A 124 -5.43 13.91 14.00
C ARG A 124 -5.03 14.98 12.99
N HIS A 125 -5.26 14.71 11.71
CA HIS A 125 -4.68 15.51 10.64
C HIS A 125 -5.72 16.32 9.84
N GLY A 126 -7.01 16.22 10.19
CA GLY A 126 -8.07 17.03 9.56
C GLY A 126 -8.32 16.73 8.08
N THR A 127 -7.84 15.58 7.59
CA THR A 127 -7.95 15.13 6.19
C THR A 127 -8.50 13.70 6.13
N ASP A 128 -8.46 13.06 4.97
CA ASP A 128 -8.83 11.67 4.83
C ASP A 128 -7.71 10.73 5.31
N GLY A 129 -8.09 9.51 5.65
CA GLY A 129 -7.17 8.48 6.10
C GLY A 129 -6.37 7.89 4.94
N ALA A 130 -5.09 7.63 5.17
CA ALA A 130 -4.20 7.01 4.22
C ALA A 130 -3.10 6.22 4.93
N PHE A 131 -2.62 5.18 4.27
CA PHE A 131 -1.49 4.38 4.71
C PHE A 131 -0.51 4.21 3.55
N ALA A 132 0.78 4.25 3.83
CA ALA A 132 1.77 3.78 2.88
C ALA A 132 3.00 3.17 3.56
N ALA A 133 3.56 2.14 2.92
CA ALA A 133 4.81 1.51 3.32
C ALA A 133 5.76 1.43 2.13
N ARG A 134 7.02 1.82 2.36
CA ARG A 134 8.09 1.78 1.38
C ARG A 134 9.00 0.61 1.69
N LEU A 135 9.14 -0.29 0.73
CA LEU A 135 9.91 -1.52 0.84
C LEU A 135 11.07 -1.49 -0.15
N ARG A 136 12.21 -2.01 0.28
CA ARG A 136 13.39 -2.20 -0.57
C ARG A 136 13.60 -3.68 -0.80
N ARG A 137 13.83 -4.06 -2.05
CA ARG A 137 14.34 -5.39 -2.38
C ARG A 137 15.85 -5.43 -2.10
N VAL A 138 16.26 -6.24 -1.14
CA VAL A 138 17.67 -6.47 -0.78
C VAL A 138 18.15 -7.77 -1.41
N SER A 139 18.69 -7.69 -2.63
CA SER A 139 19.43 -8.74 -3.36
C SER A 139 19.64 -8.28 -4.79
#